data_AF-A0A2R7QT35-F1
#
_entry.id   AF-A0A2R7QT35-F1
#
_cell.length_a   1.000
_cell.length_b   1.000
_cell.length_c   1.000
_cell.angle_alpha   90.00
_cell.angle_beta   90.00
_cell.angle_gamma   90.00
#
_symmetry.space_group_name_H-M   'P 1'
#
loop_
_entity.id
_entity.type
_entity.pdbx_description
1 polymer ?
#
loop_
_entity_poly.entity_id
_entity_poly.type
_entity_poly.pdbx_seq_one_letter_code
_entity_poly.pdbx_strand_id
1 'polypeptide(L)'
;MNRFVLLGVGALALAACSKPAPSDTAAPAQPPATTTPAPTPSAPAAATDATLQPPSFECAKAQSESEKLVCGDARLAALDRQLAALYKRVQTSPDELDIAAEQRGWVKGRDACWQAVDRHRCLIESYQTRIVELNIGSGGVPAPTPVHY
;
A
#
# COMPACT_ATOMS: atom_id res chain seq x y z
N MET A 1 -16.53 -50.36 -20.53
CA MET A 1 -15.96 -50.86 -19.26
C MET A 1 -15.66 -49.68 -18.36
N ASN A 2 -16.17 -49.77 -17.14
CA ASN A 2 -16.29 -48.74 -16.13
C ASN A 2 -15.11 -48.83 -15.15
N ARG A 3 -14.41 -47.74 -14.81
CA ARG A 3 -13.60 -47.66 -13.58
C ARG A 3 -13.64 -46.24 -13.02
N PHE A 4 -14.69 -45.96 -12.25
CA PHE A 4 -14.67 -44.92 -11.23
C PHE A 4 -13.69 -45.34 -10.12
N VAL A 5 -12.68 -44.53 -9.85
CA VAL A 5 -11.87 -44.66 -8.63
C VAL A 5 -12.36 -43.60 -7.65
N LEU A 6 -13.18 -44.06 -6.70
CA LEU A 6 -13.54 -43.37 -5.47
C LEU A 6 -12.47 -43.69 -4.41
N LEU A 7 -11.58 -42.74 -4.13
CA LEU A 7 -10.67 -42.73 -2.97
C LEU A 7 -10.32 -41.26 -2.76
N GLY A 8 -10.56 -40.58 -1.66
CA GLY A 8 -11.16 -40.87 -0.36
C GLY A 8 -11.04 -39.51 0.35
N VAL A 9 -12.14 -38.98 0.86
CA VAL A 9 -12.15 -37.69 1.56
C VAL A 9 -11.41 -37.89 2.88
N GLY A 10 -10.12 -37.56 2.89
CA GLY A 10 -9.34 -37.41 4.10
C GLY A 10 -9.76 -36.14 4.80
N ALA A 11 -10.74 -36.26 5.71
CA ALA A 11 -11.04 -35.21 6.66
C ALA A 11 -9.86 -35.08 7.64
N LEU A 12 -8.90 -34.23 7.30
CA LEU A 12 -7.89 -33.77 8.23
C LEU A 12 -8.60 -32.85 9.24
N ALA A 13 -8.99 -33.42 10.38
CA ALA A 13 -9.44 -32.65 11.53
C ALA A 13 -8.23 -31.86 12.07
N LEU A 14 -8.09 -30.62 11.61
CA LEU A 14 -7.23 -29.63 12.25
C LEU A 14 -7.80 -29.38 13.65
N ALA A 15 -7.14 -29.96 14.65
CA ALA A 15 -7.36 -29.62 16.05
C ALA A 15 -7.26 -28.09 16.19
N ALA A 16 -8.39 -27.48 16.55
CA ALA A 16 -8.45 -26.06 16.83
C ALA A 16 -7.54 -25.75 18.03
N CYS A 17 -6.49 -24.96 17.82
CA CYS A 17 -5.80 -24.31 18.91
C CYS A 17 -6.79 -23.38 19.61
N SER A 18 -7.08 -23.68 20.88
CA SER A 18 -7.89 -22.86 21.77
C SER A 18 -7.40 -21.42 21.78
N LYS A 19 -8.34 -20.49 21.61
CA LYS A 19 -8.12 -19.04 21.68
C LYS A 19 -7.68 -18.67 23.11
N PRO A 20 -6.50 -18.06 23.31
CA PRO A 20 -6.20 -17.45 24.59
C PRO A 20 -7.19 -16.30 24.84
N ALA A 21 -7.75 -16.24 26.05
CA ALA A 21 -8.54 -15.11 26.51
C ALA A 21 -7.68 -13.83 26.51
N PRO A 22 -8.28 -12.64 26.33
CA PRO A 22 -7.56 -11.39 26.50
C PRO A 22 -7.10 -11.26 27.95
N SER A 23 -5.79 -11.11 28.16
CA SER A 23 -5.26 -10.67 29.45
C SER A 23 -5.71 -9.23 29.68
N ASP A 24 -6.65 -9.03 30.59
CA ASP A 24 -6.94 -7.75 31.21
C ASP A 24 -5.70 -7.25 31.95
N THR A 25 -4.80 -6.61 31.21
CA THR A 25 -3.74 -5.81 31.81
C THR A 25 -4.34 -4.46 32.13
N ALA A 26 -4.88 -4.35 33.34
CA ALA A 26 -5.26 -3.08 33.93
C ALA A 26 -4.05 -2.12 33.87
N ALA A 27 -4.22 -1.04 33.14
CA ALA A 27 -3.27 0.07 33.09
C ALA A 27 -3.08 0.65 34.50
N PRO A 28 -1.85 0.98 34.93
CA PRO A 28 -1.65 1.66 36.20
C PRO A 28 -2.32 3.04 36.17
N ALA A 29 -3.20 3.27 37.15
CA ALA A 29 -3.86 4.54 37.38
C ALA A 29 -2.82 5.65 37.56
N GLN A 30 -2.83 6.64 36.67
CA GLN A 30 -2.04 7.85 36.81
C GLN A 30 -2.64 8.71 37.95
N PRO A 31 -1.82 9.26 38.87
CA PRO A 31 -2.29 10.19 39.90
C PRO A 31 -2.89 11.47 39.27
N PRO A 32 -3.82 12.16 39.96
CA PRO A 32 -4.50 13.33 39.40
C PRO A 32 -3.48 14.44 39.12
N ALA A 33 -3.50 14.91 37.87
CA ALA A 33 -2.69 16.04 37.42
C ALA A 33 -3.00 17.29 38.25
N THR A 34 -1.97 17.87 38.86
CA THR A 34 -2.00 19.18 39.49
C THR A 34 -2.17 20.25 38.41
N THR A 35 -3.27 20.99 38.49
CA THR A 35 -3.60 22.13 37.63
C THR A 35 -2.67 23.30 37.94
N THR A 36 -1.59 23.42 37.16
CA THR A 36 -0.86 24.69 37.02
C THR A 36 -1.64 25.58 36.04
N PRO A 37 -2.01 26.83 36.38
CA PRO A 37 -2.63 27.74 35.44
C PRO A 37 -1.57 28.28 34.47
N ALA A 38 -1.64 27.85 33.21
CA ALA A 38 -0.85 28.38 32.11
C ALA A 38 -1.62 29.51 31.38
N PRO A 39 -0.91 30.47 30.76
CA PRO A 39 -1.42 31.80 30.46
C PRO A 39 -2.38 31.87 29.25
N THR A 40 -3.09 32.99 29.21
CA THR A 40 -3.94 33.62 28.17
C THR A 40 -3.77 33.11 26.72
N PRO A 41 -4.87 32.95 25.95
CA PRO A 41 -4.83 32.41 24.59
C PRO A 41 -4.02 33.31 23.64
N SER A 42 -2.88 32.81 23.18
CA SER A 42 -2.28 33.26 21.92
C SER A 42 -3.25 32.91 20.79
N ALA A 43 -3.52 33.90 19.94
CA ALA A 43 -4.37 33.81 18.76
C ALA A 43 -4.08 32.54 17.93
N PRO A 44 -5.10 31.95 17.27
CA PRO A 44 -4.89 30.79 16.41
C PRO A 44 -3.93 31.16 15.30
N ALA A 45 -2.77 30.50 15.28
CA ALA A 45 -1.94 30.43 14.09
C ALA A 45 -2.85 29.91 12.97
N ALA A 46 -3.06 30.73 11.95
CA ALA A 46 -3.81 30.35 10.77
C ALA A 46 -3.26 29.02 10.26
N ALA A 47 -4.09 27.96 10.31
CA ALA A 47 -3.82 26.74 9.59
C ALA A 47 -3.81 27.13 8.11
N THR A 48 -2.62 27.29 7.54
CA THR A 48 -2.47 27.26 6.09
C THR A 48 -3.12 25.97 5.62
N ASP A 49 -4.20 26.08 4.85
CA ASP A 49 -4.79 24.97 4.12
C ASP A 49 -3.65 24.24 3.41
N ALA A 50 -3.29 23.07 3.93
CA ALA A 50 -2.25 22.25 3.33
C ALA A 50 -2.85 21.69 2.04
N THR A 51 -2.64 22.39 0.92
CA THR A 51 -3.10 21.94 -0.38
C THR A 51 -2.50 20.57 -0.66
N LEU A 52 -3.34 19.55 -0.73
CA LEU A 52 -2.94 18.19 -1.09
C LEU A 52 -2.27 18.22 -2.46
N GLN A 53 -0.98 17.84 -2.56
CA GLN A 53 -0.34 17.75 -3.86
C GLN A 53 -1.01 16.65 -4.69
N PRO A 54 -1.46 16.93 -5.92
CA PRO A 54 -2.18 15.96 -6.75
C PRO A 54 -1.29 14.78 -7.17
N PRO A 55 -1.87 13.65 -7.59
CA PRO A 55 -1.13 12.56 -8.24
C PRO A 55 -0.49 13.03 -9.56
N SER A 56 0.24 12.13 -10.22
CA SER A 56 0.90 12.35 -11.52
C SER A 56 -0.08 12.49 -12.69
N PHE A 57 -1.37 12.22 -12.48
CA PHE A 57 -2.44 12.38 -13.46
C PHE A 57 -3.45 13.46 -13.05
N GLU A 58 -4.22 13.95 -14.01
CA GLU A 58 -5.27 14.95 -13.76
C GLU A 58 -6.48 14.29 -13.07
N CYS A 59 -6.76 14.69 -11.83
CA CYS A 59 -7.89 14.15 -11.07
C CYS A 59 -9.26 14.37 -11.74
N ALA A 60 -9.42 15.44 -12.52
CA ALA A 60 -10.63 15.68 -13.30
C ALA A 60 -10.87 14.63 -14.41
N LYS A 61 -9.82 13.88 -14.78
CA LYS A 61 -9.86 12.82 -15.80
C LYS A 61 -9.84 11.42 -15.18
N ALA A 62 -9.88 11.28 -13.86
CA ALA A 62 -9.93 9.98 -13.20
C ALA A 62 -11.12 9.14 -13.70
N GLN A 63 -10.83 7.95 -14.24
CA GLN A 63 -11.83 7.06 -14.82
C GLN A 63 -12.21 5.93 -13.84
N SER A 64 -11.26 5.46 -13.03
CA SER A 64 -11.49 4.34 -12.11
C SER A 64 -11.81 4.82 -10.68
N GLU A 65 -12.53 4.00 -9.91
CA GLU A 65 -12.75 4.25 -8.48
C GLU A 65 -11.44 4.29 -7.69
N SER A 66 -10.45 3.51 -8.11
CA SER A 66 -9.09 3.54 -7.57
C SER A 66 -8.40 4.89 -7.81
N GLU A 67 -8.49 5.44 -9.02
CA GLU A 67 -7.94 6.77 -9.34
C GLU A 67 -8.60 7.88 -8.54
N LYS A 68 -9.92 7.81 -8.36
CA LYS A 68 -10.65 8.75 -7.49
C LYS A 68 -10.17 8.67 -6.04
N LEU A 69 -9.94 7.46 -5.53
CA LEU A 69 -9.37 7.28 -4.19
C LEU A 69 -7.96 7.89 -4.09
N VAL A 70 -7.11 7.66 -5.10
CA VAL A 70 -5.76 8.23 -5.17
C VAL A 70 -5.79 9.75 -5.16
N CYS A 71 -6.75 10.38 -5.84
CA CYS A 71 -6.94 11.82 -5.85
C CYS A 71 -7.31 12.44 -4.50
N GLY A 72 -7.95 11.67 -3.61
CA GLY A 72 -8.38 12.13 -2.30
C GLY A 72 -7.40 11.82 -1.16
N ASP A 73 -6.31 11.10 -1.43
CA ASP A 73 -5.38 10.61 -0.40
C ASP A 73 -3.94 11.06 -0.66
N ALA A 74 -3.36 11.79 0.30
CA ALA A 74 -2.01 12.36 0.18
C ALA A 74 -0.94 11.30 -0.07
N ARG A 75 -1.06 10.15 0.59
CA ARG A 75 -0.06 9.08 0.57
C ARG A 75 -0.13 8.33 -0.74
N LEU A 76 -1.33 8.01 -1.21
CA LEU A 76 -1.54 7.39 -2.52
C LEU A 76 -1.10 8.32 -3.64
N ALA A 77 -1.42 9.61 -3.57
CA ALA A 77 -0.93 10.59 -4.54
C ALA A 77 0.60 10.69 -4.56
N ALA A 78 1.25 10.62 -3.39
CA ALA A 78 2.72 10.60 -3.31
C ALA A 78 3.34 9.34 -3.93
N LEU A 79 2.76 8.16 -3.65
CA LEU A 79 3.17 6.89 -4.25
C LEU A 79 3.01 6.89 -5.77
N ASP A 80 1.89 7.43 -6.27
CA ASP A 80 1.64 7.58 -7.70
C ASP A 80 2.71 8.45 -8.38
N ARG A 81 3.04 9.62 -7.80
CA ARG A 81 4.13 10.47 -8.31
C ARG A 81 5.49 9.78 -8.30
N GLN A 82 5.79 9.03 -7.23
CA GLN A 82 7.04 8.27 -7.14
C GLN A 82 7.14 7.22 -8.25
N LEU A 83 6.06 6.46 -8.46
CA LEU A 83 5.99 5.46 -9.52
C LEU A 83 6.14 6.11 -10.89
N ALA A 84 5.42 7.20 -11.17
CA ALA A 84 5.50 7.89 -12.45
C ALA A 84 6.92 8.39 -12.76
N ALA A 85 7.62 8.93 -11.75
CA ALA A 85 9.01 9.35 -11.90
C ALA A 85 9.96 8.18 -12.20
N LEU A 86 9.73 7.01 -11.57
CA LEU A 86 10.47 5.78 -11.84
C LEU A 86 10.19 5.26 -13.26
N TYR A 87 8.92 5.14 -13.61
CA TYR A 87 8.47 4.68 -14.91
C TYR A 87 9.06 5.53 -16.05
N LYS A 88 9.12 6.86 -15.88
CA LYS A 88 9.79 7.75 -16.84
C LYS A 88 11.28 7.43 -17.04
N ARG A 89 12.00 7.04 -15.99
CA ARG A 89 13.43 6.69 -16.10
C ARG A 89 13.66 5.37 -16.83
N VAL A 90 12.80 4.39 -16.60
CA VAL A 90 12.97 3.06 -17.20
C VAL A 90 12.48 2.99 -18.63
N GLN A 91 11.62 3.92 -19.08
CA GLN A 91 11.21 4.02 -20.49
C GLN A 91 12.36 4.38 -21.43
N THR A 92 13.55 4.73 -20.95
CA THR A 92 14.73 4.94 -21.81
C THR A 92 15.61 3.69 -21.92
N SER A 93 15.18 2.55 -21.37
CA SER A 93 15.92 1.29 -21.45
C SER A 93 15.65 0.55 -22.77
N PRO A 94 16.52 -0.40 -23.18
CA PRO A 94 16.26 -1.27 -24.32
C PRO A 94 14.95 -2.09 -24.21
N ASP A 95 14.47 -2.31 -23.00
CA ASP A 95 13.28 -3.12 -22.69
C ASP A 95 11.99 -2.28 -22.59
N GLU A 96 12.00 -1.04 -23.10
CA GLU A 96 10.89 -0.07 -22.99
C GLU A 96 9.52 -0.67 -23.37
N LEU A 97 9.46 -1.42 -24.48
CA LEU A 97 8.20 -1.97 -25.00
C LEU A 97 7.56 -2.98 -24.03
N ASP A 98 8.38 -3.84 -23.44
CA ASP A 98 7.94 -4.85 -22.47
C ASP A 98 7.51 -4.18 -21.17
N ILE A 99 8.32 -3.23 -20.67
CA ILE A 99 8.01 -2.45 -19.48
C ILE A 99 6.70 -1.68 -19.65
N ALA A 100 6.44 -1.11 -20.84
CA ALA A 100 5.19 -0.42 -21.12
C ALA A 100 3.99 -1.37 -21.16
N ALA A 101 4.16 -2.60 -21.68
CA ALA A 101 3.12 -3.62 -21.66
C ALA A 101 2.78 -4.07 -20.24
N GLU A 102 3.79 -4.34 -19.43
CA GLU A 102 3.63 -4.66 -18.02
C GLU A 102 2.95 -3.54 -17.26
N GLN A 103 3.34 -2.28 -17.50
CA GLN A 103 2.75 -1.12 -16.84
C GLN A 103 1.25 -1.02 -17.13
N ARG A 104 0.82 -1.25 -18.38
CA ARG A 104 -0.62 -1.31 -18.73
C ARG A 104 -1.34 -2.46 -18.00
N GLY A 105 -0.70 -3.61 -17.86
CA GLY A 105 -1.22 -4.74 -17.08
C GLY A 105 -1.37 -4.39 -15.61
N TRP A 106 -0.35 -3.78 -15.02
CA TRP A 106 -0.35 -3.33 -13.63
C TRP A 106 -1.46 -2.31 -13.35
N VAL A 107 -1.69 -1.32 -14.24
CA VAL A 107 -2.78 -0.34 -14.07
C VAL A 107 -4.14 -1.04 -13.91
N LYS A 108 -4.41 -2.07 -14.73
CA LYS A 108 -5.65 -2.86 -14.60
C LYS A 108 -5.74 -3.57 -13.26
N GLY A 109 -4.64 -4.15 -12.78
CA GLY A 109 -4.56 -4.81 -11.47
C GLY A 109 -4.79 -3.84 -10.30
N ARG A 110 -4.12 -2.67 -10.34
CA ARG A 110 -4.34 -1.57 -9.38
C ARG A 110 -5.81 -1.14 -9.38
N ASP A 111 -6.42 -0.98 -10.54
CA ASP A 111 -7.81 -0.55 -10.63
C ASP A 111 -8.77 -1.58 -10.04
N ALA A 112 -8.46 -2.88 -10.13
CA ALA A 112 -9.24 -3.94 -9.48
C ALA A 112 -9.28 -3.85 -7.95
N CYS A 113 -8.39 -3.06 -7.31
CA CYS A 113 -8.46 -2.80 -5.86
C CYS A 113 -9.80 -2.19 -5.42
N TRP A 114 -10.63 -1.64 -6.32
CA TRP A 114 -11.97 -1.18 -5.96
C TRP A 114 -12.86 -2.29 -5.39
N GLN A 115 -12.56 -3.56 -5.70
CA GLN A 115 -13.29 -4.74 -5.24
C GLN A 115 -12.73 -5.34 -3.94
N ALA A 116 -11.58 -4.86 -3.46
CA ALA A 116 -10.95 -5.38 -2.25
C ALA A 116 -11.75 -5.01 -1.00
N VAL A 117 -11.72 -5.88 0.01
CA VAL A 117 -12.30 -5.59 1.34
C VAL A 117 -11.67 -4.33 1.94
N ASP A 118 -10.34 -4.21 1.82
CA ASP A 118 -9.59 -3.02 2.17
C ASP A 118 -8.96 -2.42 0.90
N ARG A 119 -9.69 -1.49 0.28
CA ARG A 119 -9.30 -0.83 -0.97
C ARG A 119 -8.05 0.04 -0.82
N HIS A 120 -7.93 0.72 0.32
CA HIS A 120 -6.80 1.63 0.59
C HIS A 120 -5.51 0.84 0.74
N ARG A 121 -5.54 -0.22 1.56
CA ARG A 121 -4.40 -1.12 1.72
C ARG A 121 -4.01 -1.78 0.40
N CYS A 122 -4.97 -2.29 -0.37
CA CYS A 122 -4.71 -2.87 -1.69
C CYS A 122 -3.94 -1.90 -2.60
N LEU A 123 -4.35 -0.63 -2.63
CA LEU A 123 -3.67 0.39 -3.45
C LEU A 123 -2.26 0.68 -2.95
N ILE A 124 -2.07 0.85 -1.64
CA ILE A 124 -0.73 1.03 -1.07
C ILE A 124 0.20 -0.12 -1.47
N GLU A 125 -0.25 -1.36 -1.27
CA GLU A 125 0.55 -2.55 -1.58
C GLU A 125 0.81 -2.68 -3.10
N SER A 126 -0.17 -2.35 -3.94
CA SER A 126 -0.04 -2.34 -5.40
C SER A 126 1.01 -1.34 -5.90
N TYR A 127 0.98 -0.10 -5.38
CA TYR A 127 1.98 0.91 -5.72
C TYR A 127 3.38 0.53 -5.22
N GLN A 128 3.50 0.10 -3.96
CA GLN A 128 4.78 -0.26 -3.37
C GLN A 128 5.44 -1.43 -4.12
N THR A 129 4.66 -2.46 -4.45
CA THR A 129 5.13 -3.62 -5.22
C THR A 129 5.69 -3.17 -6.56
N ARG A 130 4.92 -2.38 -7.33
CA ARG A 130 5.38 -1.93 -8.66
C ARG A 130 6.59 -1.00 -8.58
N ILE A 131 6.67 -0.14 -7.57
CA ILE A 131 7.87 0.68 -7.32
C ILE A 131 9.10 -0.21 -7.13
N VAL A 132 8.99 -1.29 -6.35
CA VAL A 132 10.10 -2.23 -6.13
C VAL A 132 10.45 -2.96 -7.42
N GLU A 133 9.46 -3.49 -8.16
CA GLU A 133 9.68 -4.14 -9.46
C GLU A 133 10.46 -3.26 -10.44
N LEU A 134 10.03 -2.00 -10.59
CA LEU A 134 10.69 -1.05 -11.49
C LEU A 134 12.13 -0.72 -11.04
N ASN A 135 12.39 -0.66 -9.73
CA ASN A 135 13.74 -0.44 -9.20
C ASN A 135 14.66 -1.66 -9.44
N ILE A 136 14.15 -2.88 -9.28
CA ILE A 136 14.92 -4.10 -9.52
C ILE A 136 15.22 -4.23 -11.02
N GLY A 137 14.22 -4.10 -11.88
CA GLY A 137 14.37 -4.23 -13.33
C GLY A 137 15.30 -3.19 -13.95
N SER A 138 15.46 -2.02 -13.32
CA SER A 138 16.36 -0.95 -13.78
C SER A 138 17.76 -0.97 -13.18
N GLY A 139 18.09 -1.96 -12.34
CA GLY A 139 19.36 -1.99 -11.62
C GLY A 139 19.51 -0.86 -10.58
N GLY A 140 18.40 -0.21 -10.20
CA GLY A 140 18.37 0.86 -9.20
C GLY A 140 18.52 0.36 -7.76
N VAL A 141 18.50 -0.95 -7.54
CA VAL A 141 18.84 -1.59 -6.26
C VAL A 141 20.31 -2.02 -6.29
N PRO A 142 21.17 -1.51 -5.39
CA PRO A 142 22.56 -1.95 -5.32
C PRO A 142 22.63 -3.44 -4.98
N ALA A 143 23.51 -4.17 -5.66
CA ALA A 143 23.76 -5.57 -5.36
C ALA A 143 24.27 -5.72 -3.91
N PRO A 144 23.78 -6.72 -3.14
CA PRO A 144 24.29 -6.95 -1.80
C PRO A 144 25.77 -7.33 -1.86
N THR A 145 26.57 -6.87 -0.89
CA THR A 145 27.97 -7.28 -0.76
C THR A 145 28.04 -8.77 -0.41
N PRO A 146 28.78 -9.60 -1.16
CA PRO A 146 28.97 -11.01 -0.81
C PRO A 146 29.59 -11.14 0.60
N VAL A 147 28.93 -11.89 1.47
CA VAL A 147 29.50 -12.29 2.77
C VAL A 147 30.14 -13.66 2.58
N HIS A 148 31.46 -13.71 2.66
CA HIS A 148 32.20 -14.96 2.71
C HIS A 148 32.26 -15.44 4.16
N TYR A 149 31.85 -16.68 4.41
CA TYR A 149 31.93 -17.36 5.71
C TYR A 149 33.27 -18.06 5.88
#